data_AF-A0A662WWZ6-F1
#
_entry.id   AF-A0A662WWZ6-F1
#
_cell.length_a   1.000
_cell.length_b   1.000
_cell.length_c   1.000
_cell.angle_alpha   90.00
_cell.angle_beta   90.00
_cell.angle_gamma   90.00
#
_symmetry.space_group_name_H-M   'P 1'
#
loop_
_entity.id
_entity.type
_entity.pdbx_description
1 polymer ?
#
loop_
_entity_poly.entity_id
_entity_poly.type
_entity_poly.pdbx_seq_one_letter_code
_entity_poly.pdbx_strand_id
1 'polypeptide(L)'
;MLLRERMLRAPRSAAFEKSILTCQSERYGISSHYNGEILREAARLKTILVILPTNDTHRLQPLDVAVLKPFMASIDAVMREYNRNGGDGSIARKIAIRLVSTA
;
A
#
# COMPACT_ATOMS: atom_id res chain seq x y z
N MET A 1 -8.47 26.33 -0.90
CA MET A 1 -9.16 26.19 0.40
C MET A 1 -10.60 25.69 0.20
N LEU A 2 -10.82 24.47 -0.34
CA LEU A 2 -12.19 24.02 -0.68
C LEU A 2 -12.49 22.51 -0.48
N LEU A 3 -11.48 21.63 -0.38
CA LEU A 3 -11.73 20.19 -0.18
C LEU A 3 -11.82 19.77 1.29
N ARG A 4 -11.01 20.38 2.15
CA ARG A 4 -10.84 20.01 3.57
C ARG A 4 -12.12 20.21 4.40
N GLU A 5 -12.88 21.26 4.12
CA GLU A 5 -14.12 21.55 4.84
C GLU A 5 -15.29 20.65 4.42
N ARG A 6 -15.30 20.14 3.19
CA ARG A 6 -16.37 19.25 2.71
C ARG A 6 -16.27 17.84 3.30
N MET A 7 -15.06 17.35 3.54
CA MET A 7 -14.85 16.04 4.17
C MET A 7 -15.26 16.03 5.66
N LEU A 8 -15.12 17.16 6.37
CA LEU A 8 -15.47 17.27 7.79
C LEU A 8 -16.99 17.40 8.06
N ARG A 9 -17.80 17.70 7.03
CA ARG A 9 -19.26 17.88 7.16
C ARG A 9 -20.08 16.65 6.74
N ALA A 10 -19.44 15.53 6.39
CA ALA A 10 -20.17 14.33 6.00
C ALA A 10 -20.87 13.71 7.24
N PRO A 11 -22.18 13.41 7.16
CA PRO A 11 -22.95 12.89 8.29
C PRO A 11 -22.41 11.52 8.74
N ARG A 12 -22.23 11.38 10.06
CA ARG A 12 -21.63 10.22 10.74
C ARG A 12 -22.52 8.97 10.85
N SER A 13 -23.66 8.92 10.17
CA SER A 13 -24.65 7.85 10.37
C SER A 13 -25.22 7.31 9.06
N ALA A 14 -24.44 6.45 8.41
CA ALA A 14 -24.93 5.32 7.64
C ALA A 14 -23.75 4.36 7.54
N ALA A 15 -23.93 3.16 8.08
CA ALA A 15 -22.90 2.14 8.26
C ALA A 15 -21.99 1.99 7.03
N PHE A 16 -20.68 2.07 7.27
CA PHE A 16 -19.55 1.29 6.73
C PHE A 16 -19.77 0.32 5.55
N GLU A 17 -20.52 0.70 4.52
CA GLU A 17 -20.72 -0.09 3.28
C GLU A 17 -20.05 0.61 2.08
N LYS A 18 -19.06 1.47 2.33
CA LYS A 18 -18.31 2.18 1.30
C LYS A 18 -16.86 1.73 1.35
N SER A 19 -16.42 1.08 0.27
CA SER A 19 -15.00 0.76 0.07
C SER A 19 -14.18 2.05 0.12
N ILE A 20 -13.09 2.03 0.90
CA ILE A 20 -12.13 3.13 0.96
C ILE A 20 -10.95 2.71 0.08
N LEU A 21 -10.67 3.52 -0.95
CA LEU A 21 -9.50 3.33 -1.79
C LEU A 21 -8.52 4.49 -1.54
N THR A 22 -7.28 4.15 -1.20
CA THR A 22 -6.22 5.14 -0.95
C THR A 22 -5.46 5.42 -2.25
N CYS A 23 -5.42 6.69 -2.66
CA CYS A 23 -4.64 7.18 -3.81
C CYS A 23 -3.43 7.98 -3.30
N GLN A 24 -2.31 7.87 -4.00
CA GLN A 24 -1.10 8.65 -3.69
C GLN A 24 -1.20 10.07 -4.29
N SER A 25 -0.84 11.11 -3.53
CA SER A 25 -0.89 12.51 -3.96
C SER A 25 0.20 12.88 -4.99
N GLU A 26 -0.18 13.78 -5.88
CA GLU A 26 0.49 14.27 -7.11
C GLU A 26 1.93 14.81 -7.03
N ARG A 27 2.62 14.92 -5.87
CA ARG A 27 3.97 15.53 -5.92
C ARG A 27 5.04 14.71 -6.66
N TYR A 28 4.73 13.49 -7.13
CA TYR A 28 5.55 12.75 -8.13
C TYR A 28 4.76 12.25 -9.35
N GLY A 29 3.76 13.00 -9.83
CA GLY A 29 3.30 12.86 -11.23
C GLY A 29 2.79 11.48 -11.66
N ILE A 30 2.24 10.67 -10.76
CA ILE A 30 1.65 9.38 -11.14
C ILE A 30 0.16 9.61 -11.48
N SER A 31 -0.08 10.16 -12.67
CA SER A 31 -1.44 10.40 -13.22
C SER A 31 -2.28 9.12 -13.39
N SER A 32 -1.64 7.94 -13.31
CA SER A 32 -2.32 6.64 -13.36
C SER A 32 -3.06 6.28 -12.08
N HIS A 33 -2.78 6.94 -10.94
CA HIS A 33 -3.45 6.65 -9.66
C HIS A 33 -4.53 7.68 -9.29
N TYR A 34 -4.58 8.81 -9.98
CA TYR A 34 -5.56 9.86 -9.76
C TYR A 34 -5.78 10.65 -11.07
N ASN A 35 -6.96 10.48 -11.66
CA ASN A 35 -7.40 11.22 -12.85
C ASN A 35 -8.93 11.27 -12.91
N GLY A 36 -9.46 11.97 -13.92
CA GLY A 36 -10.90 12.15 -14.08
C GLY A 36 -11.70 10.85 -14.25
N GLU A 37 -11.13 9.81 -14.86
CA GLU A 37 -11.79 8.49 -14.99
C GLU A 37 -11.91 7.80 -13.64
N ILE A 38 -10.83 7.79 -12.85
CA ILE A 38 -10.82 7.22 -11.50
C ILE A 38 -11.83 7.93 -10.60
N LEU A 39 -11.92 9.26 -10.68
CA LEU A 39 -12.91 10.04 -9.95
C LEU A 39 -14.35 9.69 -10.34
N ARG A 40 -14.62 9.53 -11.64
CA ARG A 40 -15.94 9.13 -12.15
C ARG A 40 -16.33 7.74 -11.67
N GLU A 41 -15.41 6.78 -11.75
CA GLU A 41 -15.66 5.41 -11.31
C GLU A 41 -15.84 5.32 -9.79
N ALA A 42 -15.05 6.05 -9.02
CA ALA A 42 -15.23 6.10 -7.57
C ALA A 42 -16.60 6.68 -7.18
N ALA A 43 -17.05 7.73 -7.87
CA ALA A 43 -18.39 8.28 -7.67
C ALA A 43 -19.49 7.26 -8.04
N ARG A 44 -19.35 6.58 -9.18
CA ARG A 44 -20.27 5.52 -9.64
C ARG A 44 -20.37 4.37 -8.64
N LEU A 45 -19.24 3.94 -8.09
CA LEU A 45 -19.12 2.84 -7.13
C LEU A 45 -19.38 3.27 -5.69
N LYS A 46 -19.61 4.56 -5.43
CA LYS A 46 -19.76 5.14 -4.08
C LYS A 46 -18.55 4.87 -3.18
N THR A 47 -17.36 4.78 -3.78
CA THR A 47 -16.07 4.57 -3.12
C THR A 47 -15.52 5.88 -2.61
N ILE A 48 -14.98 5.89 -1.39
CA ILE A 48 -14.28 7.06 -0.85
C ILE A 48 -12.81 6.99 -1.27
N LEU A 49 -12.36 8.01 -2.03
CA LEU A 49 -10.96 8.17 -2.38
C LEU A 49 -10.24 9.00 -1.30
N VAL A 50 -9.22 8.42 -0.70
CA VAL A 50 -8.37 9.10 0.28
C VAL A 50 -7.04 9.44 -0.39
N ILE A 51 -6.75 10.73 -0.51
CA ILE A 51 -5.48 11.21 -1.05
C ILE A 51 -4.45 11.30 0.07
N LEU A 52 -3.38 10.52 -0.04
CA LEU A 52 -2.31 10.50 0.95
C LEU A 52 -1.19 11.47 0.59
N PRO A 53 -0.54 12.12 1.57
CA PRO A 53 0.66 12.91 1.33
C PRO A 53 1.71 12.13 0.55
N THR A 54 2.39 12.83 -0.34
CA THR A 54 3.46 12.24 -1.14
C THR A 54 4.60 11.74 -0.25
N ASN A 55 5.23 10.63 -0.63
CA ASN A 55 6.30 9.94 0.12
C ASN A 55 5.92 9.37 1.49
N ASP A 56 4.66 9.44 1.93
CA ASP A 56 4.22 8.92 3.24
C ASP A 56 3.50 7.57 3.15
N THR A 57 3.59 6.87 2.02
CA THR A 57 2.87 5.60 1.80
C THR A 57 3.34 4.54 2.79
N HIS A 58 4.66 4.50 3.03
CA HIS A 58 5.31 3.69 4.05
C HIS A 58 4.82 3.96 5.49
N ARG A 59 4.03 5.01 5.74
CA ARG A 59 3.42 5.34 7.05
C ARG A 59 1.90 5.23 7.05
N LEU A 60 1.27 5.52 5.91
CA LEU A 60 -0.16 5.77 5.84
C LEU A 60 -0.92 4.77 4.96
N GLN A 61 -0.26 4.08 4.02
CA GLN A 61 -0.91 3.04 3.24
C GLN A 61 -0.96 1.75 4.05
N PRO A 62 -2.16 1.21 4.34
CA PRO A 62 -2.29 -0.03 5.11
C PRO A 62 -1.57 -1.21 4.45
N LEU A 63 -1.57 -1.27 3.11
CA LEU A 63 -0.84 -2.30 2.38
C LEU A 63 0.67 -2.23 2.66
N ASP A 64 1.26 -1.04 2.57
CA ASP A 64 2.69 -0.84 2.84
C ASP A 64 3.03 -1.18 4.30
N VAL A 65 2.21 -0.71 5.25
CA VAL A 65 2.53 -0.80 6.68
C VAL A 65 2.22 -2.16 7.28
N ALA A 66 1.02 -2.70 7.01
CA ALA A 66 0.53 -3.91 7.68
C ALA A 66 0.86 -5.19 6.91
N VAL A 67 1.13 -5.10 5.60
CA VAL A 67 1.39 -6.30 4.77
C VAL A 67 2.83 -6.31 4.25
N LEU A 68 3.23 -5.29 3.49
CA LEU A 68 4.52 -5.31 2.80
C LEU A 68 5.70 -5.18 3.78
N LYS A 69 5.60 -4.34 4.81
CA LYS A 69 6.67 -4.22 5.83
C LYS A 69 6.93 -5.55 6.56
N PRO A 70 5.94 -6.23 7.17
CA PRO A 70 6.16 -7.53 7.80
C PRO A 70 6.67 -8.59 6.82
N PHE A 71 6.14 -8.58 5.59
CA PHE A 71 6.58 -9.50 4.55
C PHE A 71 8.06 -9.31 4.19
N MET A 72 8.50 -8.06 3.98
CA MET A 72 9.91 -7.73 3.72
C MET A 72 10.79 -8.07 4.92
N ALA A 73 10.34 -7.82 6.15
CA ALA A 73 11.09 -8.21 7.35
C ALA A 73 11.31 -9.74 7.44
N SER A 74 10.33 -10.53 6.97
CA SER A 74 10.42 -12.00 6.91
C SER A 74 11.41 -12.45 5.85
N ILE A 75 11.38 -11.84 4.66
CA ILE A 75 12.38 -12.07 3.61
C ILE A 75 13.79 -11.75 4.14
N ASP A 76 13.96 -10.61 4.81
CA ASP A 76 15.24 -10.21 5.37
C ASP A 76 15.74 -11.19 6.44
N ALA A 77 14.84 -11.79 7.23
CA ALA A 77 15.20 -12.80 8.22
C ALA A 77 15.76 -14.06 7.54
N VAL A 78 15.06 -14.57 6.53
CA VAL A 78 15.50 -15.73 5.73
C VAL A 78 16.84 -15.45 5.05
N MET A 79 17.01 -14.28 4.46
CA MET A 79 18.26 -13.90 3.79
C MET A 79 19.42 -13.75 4.77
N ARG A 80 19.19 -13.19 5.96
CA ARG A 80 20.22 -13.13 7.01
C ARG A 80 20.65 -14.52 7.46
N GLU A 81 19.72 -15.45 7.62
CA GLU A 81 20.03 -16.83 7.96
C GLU A 81 20.85 -17.52 6.86
N TYR A 82 20.43 -17.39 5.60
CA TYR A 82 21.17 -17.91 4.45
C TYR A 82 22.61 -17.39 4.41
N ASN A 83 22.81 -16.07 4.58
CA ASN A 83 24.14 -15.46 4.58
C ASN A 83 24.99 -15.93 5.76
N ARG A 84 24.42 -16.11 6.97
CA ARG A 84 25.15 -16.68 8.11
C ARG A 84 25.64 -18.11 7.84
N ASN A 85 24.88 -18.88 7.06
CA ASN A 85 25.21 -20.26 6.70
C ASN A 85 26.18 -20.36 5.51
N GLY A 86 26.87 -19.26 5.15
CA GLY A 86 27.89 -19.25 4.10
C GLY A 86 27.36 -19.00 2.69
N GLY A 87 26.15 -18.44 2.56
CA GLY A 87 25.64 -17.94 1.28
C GLY A 87 26.55 -16.86 0.68
N ASP A 88 26.72 -16.87 -0.63
CA ASP A 88 27.63 -15.96 -1.37
C ASP A 88 27.00 -14.60 -1.71
N GLY A 89 25.87 -14.25 -1.08
CA GLY A 89 25.08 -13.07 -1.39
C GLY A 89 24.21 -13.19 -2.65
N SER A 90 24.24 -14.35 -3.33
CA SER A 90 23.35 -14.71 -4.43
C SER A 90 22.52 -15.93 -4.04
N ILE A 91 21.27 -15.99 -4.51
CA ILE A 91 20.43 -17.15 -4.30
C ILE A 91 19.74 -17.55 -5.60
N ALA A 92 19.92 -18.80 -6.00
CA ALA A 92 19.18 -19.36 -7.11
C ALA A 92 17.67 -19.38 -6.77
N ARG A 93 16.83 -18.95 -7.71
CA ARG A 93 15.36 -18.87 -7.54
C ARG A 93 14.74 -20.13 -6.91
N LYS A 94 15.20 -21.32 -7.33
CA LYS A 94 14.72 -22.61 -6.79
C LYS A 94 15.00 -22.75 -5.29
N ILE A 95 16.16 -22.29 -4.83
CA ILE A 95 16.56 -22.33 -3.42
C ILE A 95 15.77 -21.31 -2.62
N ALA A 96 15.58 -20.10 -3.16
CA ALA A 96 14.75 -19.06 -2.53
C ALA A 96 13.32 -19.52 -2.29
N ILE A 97 12.69 -20.14 -3.29
CA ILE A 97 11.32 -20.70 -3.15
C ILE A 97 11.28 -21.77 -2.06
N ARG A 98 12.30 -22.64 -2.01
CA ARG A 98 12.36 -23.72 -1.01
C ARG A 98 12.50 -23.17 0.41
N LEU A 99 13.36 -22.17 0.63
CA LEU A 99 13.55 -21.54 1.94
C LEU A 99 12.26 -20.88 2.45
N VAL A 100 11.55 -20.18 1.58
CA VAL A 100 10.27 -19.52 1.93
C VAL A 100 9.15 -20.53 2.15
N SER A 101 9.21 -21.71 1.52
CA SER A 101 8.20 -22.76 1.70
C SER A 101 8.37 -23.54 3.02
N THR A 102 9.52 -23.41 3.68
CA THR A 102 9.84 -24.11 4.94
C THR A 102 9.83 -23.20 6.17
N ALA A 103 9.72 -21.89 5.97
CA ALA A 103 9.60 -20.87 7.03
C ALA A 103 8.14 -20.68 7.44
#